data_AF-A0A7X7NFN3-F1
#
_entry.id   AF-A0A7X7NFN3-F1
#
_cell.length_a   1.000
_cell.length_b   1.000
_cell.length_c   1.000
_cell.angle_alpha   90.00
_cell.angle_beta   90.00
_cell.angle_gamma   90.00
#
_symmetry.space_group_name_H-M   'P 1'
#
loop_
_entity.id
_entity.type
_entity.pdbx_description
1 polymer ?
#
loop_
_entity_poly.entity_id
_entity_poly.type
_entity_poly.pdbx_seq_one_letter_code
_entity_poly.pdbx_strand_id
1 'polypeptide(L)'
;MPTLAKSPFIKLEDYGPTIQLEQTTYALNATTIDLSLSLVPWATFRKNKGAVKLHALLDLKGNLPTVAFIANGKVHGVNILDKLPIETGAIYIMDRGYLDYVRLYRLHQVAANFVTRAKSNARYDHCHYHKIDKTAGLRLDQVVTLHGYYTRKAYPERLRRIAYYEGNQSKKLIFLTKNFTLPALTITEIRLTRNWTSK
;
A
#
# COMPACT_ATOMS: atom_id res chain seq x y z
N MET A 1 44.71 -20.36 17.65
CA MET A 1 43.76 -19.32 18.10
C MET A 1 43.03 -18.79 16.86
N PRO A 2 41.74 -19.09 16.65
CA PRO A 2 41.02 -18.65 15.47
C PRO A 2 40.54 -17.20 15.66
N THR A 3 40.82 -16.40 14.64
CA THR A 3 40.45 -14.99 14.46
C THR A 3 38.94 -14.83 14.34
N LEU A 4 38.35 -13.96 15.17
CA LEU A 4 36.94 -13.57 15.12
C LEU A 4 36.61 -12.88 13.78
N ALA A 5 35.71 -13.48 13.01
CA ALA A 5 35.11 -12.87 11.84
C ALA A 5 34.23 -11.68 12.26
N LYS A 6 34.50 -10.50 11.69
CA LYS A 6 33.65 -9.31 11.81
C LYS A 6 32.27 -9.62 11.23
N SER A 7 31.26 -9.55 12.10
CA SER A 7 29.83 -9.59 11.73
C SER A 7 29.53 -8.52 10.67
N PRO A 8 28.86 -8.86 9.55
CA PRO A 8 28.43 -7.88 8.59
C PRO A 8 27.21 -7.16 9.17
N PHE A 9 27.45 -6.04 9.86
CA PHE A 9 26.41 -5.03 10.04
C PHE A 9 26.07 -4.52 8.64
N ILE A 10 24.90 -4.92 8.14
CA ILE A 10 24.36 -4.44 6.87
C ILE A 10 24.21 -2.92 6.99
N LYS A 11 24.97 -2.17 6.19
CA LYS A 11 24.82 -0.73 6.05
C LYS A 11 23.40 -0.42 5.55
N LEU A 12 22.73 0.52 6.22
CA LEU A 12 21.35 0.92 5.96
C LEU A 12 21.17 1.78 4.68
N GLU A 13 22.13 1.75 3.75
CA GLU A 13 22.26 2.74 2.66
C GLU A 13 21.69 2.27 1.30
N ASP A 14 21.22 1.02 1.16
CA ASP A 14 20.83 0.47 -0.15
C ASP A 14 19.32 0.54 -0.47
N TYR A 15 18.65 1.66 -0.17
CA TYR A 15 17.22 1.86 -0.51
C TYR A 15 16.98 2.90 -1.61
N GLY A 16 17.47 2.66 -2.83
CA GLY A 16 16.99 3.31 -4.05
C GLY A 16 17.06 4.86 -4.09
N PRO A 17 16.56 5.50 -5.16
CA PRO A 17 16.51 6.96 -5.21
C PRO A 17 15.64 7.50 -4.05
N THR A 18 16.21 8.38 -3.24
CA THR A 18 15.50 9.05 -2.13
C THR A 18 14.52 10.06 -2.71
N ILE A 19 13.28 9.63 -2.93
CA ILE A 19 12.19 10.53 -3.30
C ILE A 19 11.90 11.38 -2.06
N GLN A 20 12.33 12.65 -2.07
CA GLN A 20 12.00 13.59 -1.01
C GLN A 20 10.54 14.05 -1.17
N LEU A 21 9.70 13.66 -0.22
CA LEU A 21 8.32 14.11 -0.13
C LEU A 21 8.18 15.05 1.06
N GLU A 22 7.53 16.20 0.84
CA GLU A 22 7.18 17.11 1.94
C GLU A 22 6.14 16.48 2.87
N GLN A 23 5.24 15.68 2.32
CA GLN A 23 4.15 15.02 3.04
C GLN A 23 4.65 13.76 3.76
N THR A 24 4.24 13.58 5.03
CA THR A 24 4.42 12.32 5.76
C THR A 24 3.86 11.17 4.95
N THR A 25 4.69 10.15 4.70
CA THR A 25 4.31 9.02 3.86
C THR A 25 4.49 7.73 4.64
N TYR A 26 3.42 6.95 4.72
CA TYR A 26 3.39 5.69 5.42
C TYR A 26 3.24 4.51 4.46
N ALA A 27 3.93 3.41 4.74
CA ALA A 27 3.67 2.13 4.11
C ALA A 27 3.02 1.17 5.10
N LEU A 28 1.85 0.63 4.73
CA LEU A 28 1.10 -0.32 5.55
C LEU A 28 1.27 -1.74 5.03
N ASN A 29 1.89 -2.62 5.84
CA ASN A 29 2.01 -4.06 5.55
C ASN A 29 1.33 -4.93 6.57
N ALA A 30 1.10 -6.18 6.18
CA ALA A 30 0.89 -7.27 7.11
C ALA A 30 1.85 -8.43 6.81
N THR A 31 2.46 -8.97 7.85
CA THR A 31 3.19 -10.24 7.79
C THR A 31 2.47 -11.27 8.65
N THR A 32 2.35 -12.51 8.17
CA THR A 32 1.80 -13.61 8.97
C THR A 32 2.95 -14.37 9.61
N ILE A 33 2.90 -14.51 10.93
CA ILE A 33 3.88 -15.25 11.73
C ILE A 33 3.23 -16.57 12.12
N ASP A 34 3.83 -17.67 11.66
CA ASP A 34 3.39 -19.01 12.01
C ASP A 34 3.79 -19.34 13.43
N LEU A 35 2.85 -19.94 14.18
CA LEU A 35 3.02 -20.28 15.59
C LEU A 35 2.63 -21.74 15.83
N SER A 36 3.25 -22.34 16.84
CA SER A 36 2.80 -23.64 17.34
C SER A 36 1.51 -23.49 18.15
N LEU A 37 0.48 -24.26 17.81
CA LEU A 37 -0.76 -24.30 18.60
C LEU A 37 -0.55 -24.84 20.01
N SER A 38 0.49 -25.65 20.24
CA SER A 38 0.82 -26.13 21.59
C SER A 38 1.25 -25.00 22.53
N LEU A 39 1.90 -23.96 21.99
CA LEU A 39 2.37 -22.81 22.76
C LEU A 39 1.33 -21.68 22.77
N VAL A 40 0.55 -21.54 21.69
CA VAL A 40 -0.39 -20.43 21.51
C VAL A 40 -1.75 -20.96 21.01
N PRO A 41 -2.54 -21.65 21.87
CA PRO A 41 -3.77 -22.33 21.45
C PRO A 41 -4.83 -21.37 20.89
N TRP A 42 -4.90 -20.15 21.42
CA TRP A 42 -5.86 -19.12 21.01
C TRP A 42 -5.60 -18.58 19.58
N ALA A 43 -4.40 -18.74 19.05
CA ALA A 43 -4.01 -18.21 17.74
C ALA A 43 -4.35 -19.18 16.58
N THR A 44 -5.48 -19.89 16.66
CA THR A 44 -5.84 -20.91 15.66
C THR A 44 -6.08 -20.30 14.28
N PHE A 45 -5.27 -20.70 13.28
CA PHE A 45 -5.39 -20.25 11.89
C PHE A 45 -6.00 -21.33 10.99
N ARG A 46 -5.47 -22.56 11.04
CA ARG A 46 -6.01 -23.77 10.38
C ARG A 46 -6.09 -24.92 11.39
N LYS A 47 -6.63 -26.07 10.98
CA LYS A 47 -6.87 -27.25 11.86
C LYS A 47 -5.68 -27.58 12.77
N ASN A 48 -4.47 -27.63 12.19
CA ASN A 48 -3.24 -27.97 12.93
C ASN A 48 -2.19 -26.84 12.87
N LYS A 49 -2.60 -25.58 12.65
CA LYS A 49 -1.65 -24.46 12.47
C LYS A 49 -2.11 -23.21 13.21
N GLY A 50 -1.24 -22.67 14.05
CA GLY A 50 -1.41 -21.38 14.69
C GLY A 50 -0.78 -20.29 13.85
N ALA A 51 -1.39 -19.10 13.82
CA ALA A 51 -0.75 -17.93 13.23
C ALA A 51 -1.33 -16.64 13.79
N VAL A 52 -0.47 -15.63 13.87
CA VAL A 52 -0.86 -14.23 14.06
C VAL A 52 -0.48 -13.42 12.83
N LYS A 53 -1.19 -12.33 12.60
CA LYS A 53 -0.82 -11.29 11.63
C LYS A 53 -0.27 -10.09 12.38
N LEU A 54 0.93 -9.68 12.02
CA LEU A 54 1.51 -8.41 12.43
C LEU A 54 1.25 -7.39 11.33
N HIS A 55 0.39 -6.42 11.62
CA HIS A 55 0.19 -5.24 10.79
C HIS A 55 1.16 -4.15 11.22
N ALA A 56 1.95 -3.62 10.29
CA ALA A 56 2.93 -2.58 10.56
C ALA A 56 2.68 -1.37 9.65
N LEU A 57 2.61 -0.18 10.26
CA LEU A 57 2.65 1.10 9.58
C LEU A 57 4.06 1.67 9.73
N LEU A 58 4.77 1.80 8.60
CA LEU A 58 6.15 2.28 8.55
C LEU A 58 6.16 3.71 8.01
N ASP A 59 6.74 4.65 8.76
CA ASP A 59 7.08 5.97 8.23
C ASP A 59 8.26 5.84 7.26
N LEU A 60 8.05 6.28 6.02
CA LEU A 60 9.05 6.20 4.96
C LEU A 60 10.19 7.20 5.14
N LYS A 61 9.98 8.30 5.85
CA LYS A 61 11.02 9.31 6.07
C LYS A 61 12.06 8.83 7.08
N GLY A 62 11.61 8.28 8.20
CA GLY A 62 12.49 7.74 9.24
C GLY A 62 12.85 6.26 9.07
N ASN A 63 12.15 5.54 8.19
CA ASN A 63 12.17 4.08 8.12
C ASN A 63 11.85 3.39 9.46
N LEU A 64 11.00 4.03 10.28
CA LEU A 64 10.62 3.55 11.60
C LEU A 64 9.18 3.04 11.61
N PRO A 65 8.89 1.92 12.30
CA PRO A 65 7.52 1.51 12.55
C PRO A 65 6.85 2.50 13.50
N THR A 66 5.80 3.17 13.03
CA THR A 66 4.97 4.07 13.83
C THR A 66 3.88 3.30 14.57
N VAL A 67 3.36 2.23 13.95
CA VAL A 67 2.28 1.43 14.51
C VAL A 67 2.52 -0.05 14.24
N ALA A 68 2.33 -0.88 15.26
CA ALA A 68 2.35 -2.33 15.16
C ALA A 68 1.11 -2.92 15.85
N PHE A 69 0.31 -3.69 15.10
CA PHE A 69 -0.87 -4.36 15.63
C PHE A 69 -0.80 -5.86 15.38
N ILE A 70 -1.01 -6.65 16.44
CA ILE A 70 -1.10 -8.10 16.35
C ILE A 70 -2.57 -8.50 16.31
N ALA A 71 -2.94 -9.27 15.30
CA ALA A 71 -4.26 -9.85 15.15
C ALA A 71 -4.16 -11.37 14.98
N ASN A 72 -5.25 -12.09 15.25
CA ASN A 72 -5.33 -13.50 14.88
C ASN A 72 -5.17 -13.65 13.36
N GLY A 73 -4.47 -14.70 12.89
CA GLY A 73 -4.19 -14.94 11.48
C GLY A 73 -5.44 -15.00 10.57
N LYS A 74 -6.61 -15.32 11.13
CA LYS A 74 -7.88 -15.36 10.37
C LYS A 74 -8.44 -13.98 10.03
N VAL A 75 -8.07 -12.93 10.77
CA VAL A 75 -8.61 -11.59 10.57
C VAL A 75 -8.18 -11.07 9.19
N HIS A 76 -9.12 -10.49 8.45
CA HIS A 76 -8.83 -9.85 7.17
C HIS A 76 -8.03 -8.57 7.40
N GLY A 77 -6.93 -8.41 6.66
CA GLY A 77 -5.99 -7.33 6.92
C GLY A 77 -6.59 -5.93 6.74
N VAL A 78 -7.56 -5.80 5.84
CA VAL A 78 -8.27 -4.54 5.59
C VAL A 78 -8.97 -3.96 6.83
N ASN A 79 -9.32 -4.81 7.80
CA ASN A 79 -9.95 -4.37 9.05
C ASN A 79 -9.00 -3.51 9.91
N ILE A 80 -7.69 -3.53 9.63
CA ILE A 80 -6.75 -2.68 10.36
C ILE A 80 -6.99 -1.19 10.10
N LEU A 81 -7.55 -0.84 8.95
CA LEU A 81 -7.85 0.55 8.60
C LEU A 81 -8.87 1.18 9.56
N ASP A 82 -9.68 0.36 10.26
CA ASP A 82 -10.62 0.85 11.28
C ASP A 82 -9.92 1.20 12.61
N LYS A 83 -8.68 0.77 12.81
CA LYS A 83 -7.89 0.97 14.03
C LYS A 83 -6.68 1.89 13.84
N LEU A 84 -6.35 2.24 12.60
CA LEU A 84 -5.19 3.08 12.32
C LEU A 84 -5.46 4.51 12.78
N PRO A 85 -4.53 5.12 13.54
CA PRO A 85 -4.54 6.57 13.70
C PRO A 85 -4.24 7.20 12.33
N ILE A 86 -5.20 7.97 11.81
CA ILE A 86 -5.05 8.63 10.50
C ILE A 86 -4.53 10.05 10.71
N GLU A 87 -3.38 10.34 10.10
CA GLU A 87 -2.78 11.67 10.07
C GLU A 87 -3.34 12.45 8.87
N THR A 88 -3.78 13.68 9.13
CA THR A 88 -4.32 14.58 8.11
C THR A 88 -3.21 14.96 7.11
N GLY A 89 -3.50 14.88 5.81
CA GLY A 89 -2.56 15.25 4.75
C GLY A 89 -1.50 14.19 4.42
N ALA A 90 -1.32 13.17 5.26
CA ALA A 90 -0.37 12.08 5.03
C ALA A 90 -0.74 11.20 3.83
N ILE A 91 0.23 10.46 3.29
CA ILE A 91 0.06 9.54 2.17
C ILE A 91 0.21 8.09 2.65
N TYR A 92 -0.85 7.30 2.52
CA TYR A 92 -0.87 5.88 2.89
C TYR A 92 -0.66 4.98 1.67
N ILE A 93 0.49 4.33 1.60
CA ILE A 93 0.82 3.35 0.57
C ILE A 93 0.40 1.96 1.04
N MET A 94 -0.43 1.32 0.24
CA MET A 94 -1.03 0.04 0.57
C MET A 94 -0.95 -0.94 -0.60
N ASP A 95 -1.00 -2.22 -0.28
CA ASP A 95 -1.24 -3.26 -1.26
C ASP A 95 -2.71 -3.34 -1.71
N ARG A 96 -2.99 -4.26 -2.63
CA ARG A 96 -4.33 -4.49 -3.21
C ARG A 96 -5.34 -5.07 -2.21
N GLY A 97 -4.86 -5.77 -1.18
CA GLY A 97 -5.66 -6.42 -0.13
C GLY A 97 -6.35 -5.41 0.78
N TYR A 98 -5.86 -4.17 0.83
CA TYR A 98 -6.49 -3.05 1.55
C TYR A 98 -7.52 -2.26 0.71
N LEU A 99 -7.84 -2.71 -0.51
CA LEU A 99 -8.83 -2.02 -1.36
C LEU A 99 -10.26 -2.26 -0.84
N ASP A 100 -10.73 -1.35 0.00
CA ASP A 100 -12.10 -1.24 0.50
C ASP A 100 -12.58 0.21 0.38
N TYR A 101 -13.58 0.44 -0.45
CA TYR A 101 -14.01 1.80 -0.81
C TYR A 101 -14.59 2.59 0.37
N VAL A 102 -15.28 1.94 1.31
CA VAL A 102 -15.82 2.62 2.49
C VAL A 102 -14.67 3.12 3.37
N ARG A 103 -13.67 2.28 3.62
CA ARG A 103 -12.50 2.64 4.43
C ARG A 103 -11.61 3.66 3.75
N LEU A 104 -11.40 3.53 2.43
CA LEU A 104 -10.70 4.54 1.64
C LEU A 104 -11.42 5.89 1.63
N TYR A 105 -12.76 5.89 1.69
CA TYR A 105 -13.52 7.13 1.80
C TYR A 105 -13.33 7.79 3.17
N ARG A 106 -13.20 7.01 4.26
CA ARG A 106 -12.84 7.56 5.58
C ARG A 106 -11.48 8.27 5.57
N LEU A 107 -10.47 7.68 4.93
CA LEU A 107 -9.17 8.34 4.71
C LEU A 107 -9.35 9.66 3.94
N HIS A 108 -10.17 9.66 2.89
CA HIS A 108 -10.49 10.88 2.14
C HIS A 108 -11.10 11.96 3.05
N GLN A 109 -12.11 11.62 3.87
CA GLN A 109 -12.83 12.58 4.70
C GLN A 109 -11.93 13.34 5.70
N VAL A 110 -10.82 12.74 6.13
CA VAL A 110 -9.82 13.39 7.01
C VAL A 110 -8.66 14.02 6.22
N ALA A 111 -8.88 14.31 4.94
CA ALA A 111 -7.91 14.85 4.00
C ALA A 111 -6.62 14.03 3.85
N ALA A 112 -6.60 12.77 4.28
CA ALA A 112 -5.49 11.86 4.02
C ALA A 112 -5.53 11.37 2.56
N ASN A 113 -4.34 11.10 2.02
CA ASN A 113 -4.15 10.55 0.70
C ASN A 113 -3.82 9.06 0.81
N PHE A 114 -4.12 8.29 -0.23
CA PHE A 114 -3.72 6.90 -0.31
C PHE A 114 -3.26 6.53 -1.70
N VAL A 115 -2.42 5.50 -1.79
CA VAL A 115 -2.00 4.86 -3.04
C VAL A 115 -2.17 3.36 -2.87
N THR A 116 -3.05 2.75 -3.65
CA THR A 116 -3.27 1.30 -3.65
C THR A 116 -3.30 0.74 -5.07
N ARG A 117 -3.22 -0.59 -5.18
CA ARG A 117 -3.38 -1.30 -6.45
C ARG A 117 -4.86 -1.45 -6.77
N ALA A 118 -5.22 -1.13 -8.02
CA ALA A 118 -6.56 -1.42 -8.52
C ALA A 118 -6.77 -2.93 -8.71
N LYS A 119 -8.01 -3.41 -8.50
CA LYS A 119 -8.43 -4.76 -8.92
C LYS A 119 -8.62 -4.80 -10.44
N SER A 120 -8.35 -5.95 -11.06
CA SER A 120 -8.49 -6.15 -12.51
C SER A 120 -9.94 -6.02 -12.99
N ASN A 121 -10.89 -6.42 -12.15
CA ASN A 121 -12.33 -6.35 -12.42
C ASN A 121 -12.97 -5.01 -12.00
N ALA A 122 -12.20 -4.04 -11.49
CA ALA A 122 -12.74 -2.76 -11.08
C ALA A 122 -13.21 -1.96 -12.31
N ARG A 123 -14.47 -1.55 -12.29
CA ARG A 123 -15.10 -0.75 -13.36
C ARG A 123 -15.16 0.72 -12.93
N TYR A 124 -14.95 1.59 -13.89
CA TYR A 124 -14.84 3.02 -13.68
C TYR A 124 -15.60 3.75 -14.77
N ASP A 125 -16.27 4.83 -14.40
CA ASP A 125 -16.77 5.82 -15.34
C ASP A 125 -15.68 6.86 -15.56
N HIS A 126 -15.40 7.16 -16.82
CA HIS A 126 -14.33 8.08 -17.21
C HIS A 126 -14.75 9.54 -17.04
N CYS A 127 -13.84 10.39 -16.56
CA CYS A 127 -14.07 11.83 -16.46
C CYS A 127 -13.08 12.66 -17.27
N HIS A 128 -11.77 12.44 -17.11
CA HIS A 128 -10.74 13.29 -17.72
C HIS A 128 -9.38 12.59 -17.85
N TYR A 129 -8.56 12.97 -18.84
CA TYR A 129 -7.19 12.48 -19.04
C TYR A 129 -6.16 13.57 -18.79
N HIS A 130 -5.05 13.21 -18.14
CA HIS A 130 -3.87 14.07 -18.05
C HIS A 130 -2.84 13.70 -19.12
N LYS A 131 -2.07 14.70 -19.57
CA LYS A 131 -0.92 14.47 -20.45
C LYS A 131 0.14 13.68 -19.69
N ILE A 132 0.73 12.70 -20.35
CA ILE A 132 1.77 11.83 -19.78
C ILE A 132 2.94 11.69 -20.73
N ASP A 133 4.12 11.49 -20.16
CA ASP A 133 5.29 11.03 -20.89
C ASP A 133 5.32 9.50 -20.90
N LYS A 134 5.12 8.90 -22.07
CA LYS A 134 5.14 7.43 -22.23
C LYS A 134 6.55 6.85 -22.20
N THR A 135 7.58 7.65 -22.43
CA THR A 135 8.97 7.20 -22.39
C THR A 135 9.39 6.82 -20.97
N ALA A 136 8.86 7.53 -19.97
CA ALA A 136 9.02 7.25 -18.54
C ALA A 136 8.22 6.03 -18.03
N GLY A 137 7.67 5.17 -18.90
CA GLY A 137 6.91 3.97 -18.50
C GLY A 137 5.43 4.20 -18.13
N LEU A 138 4.98 5.46 -18.02
CA LEU A 138 3.57 5.80 -17.84
C LEU A 138 2.74 5.42 -19.08
N ARG A 139 1.50 5.00 -18.86
CA ARG A 139 0.56 4.62 -19.92
C ARG A 139 -0.80 5.26 -19.79
N LEU A 140 -1.18 5.63 -18.58
CA LEU A 140 -2.45 6.25 -18.30
C LEU A 140 -2.32 7.12 -17.07
N ASP A 141 -2.88 8.31 -17.14
CA ASP A 141 -3.21 9.12 -15.97
C ASP A 141 -4.59 9.74 -16.23
N GLN A 142 -5.57 9.36 -15.41
CA GLN A 142 -6.94 9.80 -15.61
C GLN A 142 -7.69 9.98 -14.30
N VAL A 143 -8.65 10.90 -14.33
CA VAL A 143 -9.66 11.09 -13.30
C VAL A 143 -10.86 10.21 -13.64
N VAL A 144 -11.33 9.45 -12.66
CA VAL A 144 -12.42 8.49 -12.78
C VAL A 144 -13.36 8.55 -11.58
N THR A 145 -14.59 8.11 -11.76
CA THR A 145 -15.49 7.72 -10.66
C THR A 145 -15.69 6.21 -10.68
N LEU A 146 -16.05 5.62 -9.55
CA LEU A 146 -16.39 4.20 -9.52
C LEU A 146 -17.66 3.94 -10.34
N HIS A 147 -17.68 2.84 -11.09
CA HIS A 147 -18.89 2.40 -11.78
C HIS A 147 -19.69 1.45 -10.89
N GLY A 148 -21.01 1.62 -10.87
CA GLY A 148 -21.95 0.80 -10.09
C GLY A 148 -22.57 1.53 -8.91
N TYR A 149 -23.79 1.15 -8.55
CA TYR A 149 -24.56 1.81 -7.49
C TYR A 149 -23.88 1.73 -6.11
N TYR A 150 -23.57 0.51 -5.65
CA TYR A 150 -22.99 0.28 -4.32
C TYR A 150 -21.58 0.84 -4.16
N THR A 151 -20.75 0.73 -5.21
CA THR A 151 -19.38 1.24 -5.19
C THR A 151 -19.35 2.76 -5.17
N ARG A 152 -20.21 3.45 -5.94
CA ARG A 152 -20.41 4.91 -5.85
C ARG A 152 -20.96 5.34 -4.50
N LYS A 153 -21.88 4.57 -3.91
CA LYS A 153 -22.37 4.88 -2.56
C LYS A 153 -21.26 4.74 -1.51
N ALA A 154 -20.37 3.76 -1.66
CA ALA A 154 -19.25 3.53 -0.75
C ALA A 154 -18.13 4.57 -0.89
N TYR A 155 -17.89 5.07 -2.11
CA TYR A 155 -16.94 6.14 -2.39
C TYR A 155 -17.53 7.02 -3.52
N PRO A 156 -18.24 8.12 -3.17
CA PRO A 156 -18.94 8.95 -4.14
C PRO A 156 -18.02 9.93 -4.88
N GLU A 157 -16.79 10.10 -4.40
CA GLU A 157 -15.85 11.08 -4.92
C GLU A 157 -15.03 10.58 -6.12
N ARG A 158 -14.37 11.52 -6.78
CA ARG A 158 -13.44 11.23 -7.87
C ARG A 158 -12.15 10.58 -7.34
N LEU A 159 -11.61 9.68 -8.15
CA LEU A 159 -10.34 9.01 -7.94
C LEU A 159 -9.43 9.23 -9.15
N ARG A 160 -8.13 9.17 -8.91
CA ARG A 160 -7.13 9.15 -9.97
C ARG A 160 -6.67 7.72 -10.21
N ARG A 161 -6.66 7.32 -11.47
CA ARG A 161 -6.21 6.00 -11.92
C ARG A 161 -4.99 6.15 -12.81
N ILE A 162 -3.88 5.58 -12.36
CA ILE A 162 -2.59 5.65 -13.06
C ILE A 162 -2.22 4.26 -13.54
N ALA A 163 -1.80 4.11 -14.80
CA ALA A 163 -1.24 2.87 -15.33
C ALA A 163 0.23 3.05 -15.70
N TYR A 164 1.05 2.09 -15.31
CA TYR A 164 2.50 2.12 -15.46
C TYR A 164 3.01 0.73 -15.89
N TYR A 165 4.04 0.68 -16.73
CA TYR A 165 4.76 -0.55 -17.02
C TYR A 165 6.07 -0.61 -16.27
N GLU A 166 6.28 -1.70 -15.55
CA GLU A 166 7.54 -2.00 -14.86
C GLU A 166 8.56 -2.62 -15.84
N GLY A 167 9.76 -2.03 -15.95
CA GLY A 167 10.86 -2.52 -16.78
C GLY A 167 10.58 -2.48 -18.29
N ASN A 168 11.08 -3.48 -19.04
CA ASN A 168 10.89 -3.67 -20.49
C ASN A 168 9.45 -4.06 -20.88
N GLN A 169 8.44 -3.44 -20.25
CA GLN A 169 7.02 -3.56 -20.59
C GLN A 169 6.35 -4.91 -20.27
N SER A 170 6.96 -5.76 -19.45
CA SER A 170 6.41 -7.10 -19.17
C SER A 170 5.23 -7.07 -18.19
N LYS A 171 5.14 -6.08 -17.30
CA LYS A 171 4.11 -6.05 -16.24
C LYS A 171 3.41 -4.70 -16.15
N LYS A 172 2.11 -4.70 -16.47
CA LYS A 172 1.22 -3.54 -16.32
C LYS A 172 0.73 -3.44 -14.88
N LEU A 173 1.02 -2.33 -14.22
CA LEU A 173 0.54 -1.99 -12.89
C LEU A 173 -0.51 -0.89 -13.01
N ILE A 174 -1.59 -1.02 -12.25
CA ILE A 174 -2.65 -0.01 -12.18
C ILE A 174 -2.80 0.41 -10.72
N PHE A 175 -2.64 1.70 -10.50
CA PHE A 175 -2.75 2.33 -9.19
C PHE A 175 -4.02 3.16 -9.12
N LEU A 176 -4.57 3.25 -7.91
CA LEU A 176 -5.73 4.05 -7.57
C LEU A 176 -5.34 4.95 -6.40
N THR A 177 -5.63 6.24 -6.52
CA THR A 177 -5.23 7.24 -5.53
C THR A 177 -6.22 8.40 -5.49
N LYS A 178 -6.30 9.04 -4.33
CA LYS A 178 -6.96 10.34 -4.14
C LYS A 178 -6.01 11.53 -4.34
N ASN A 179 -4.70 11.28 -4.52
CA ASN A 179 -3.72 12.33 -4.71
C ASN A 179 -3.72 12.86 -6.16
N PHE A 180 -4.20 14.08 -6.33
CA PHE A 180 -4.20 14.81 -7.62
C PHE A 180 -3.07 15.85 -7.73
N THR A 181 -2.29 16.04 -6.66
CA THR A 181 -1.25 17.07 -6.57
C THR A 181 0.11 16.55 -7.05
N LEU A 182 0.47 15.33 -6.66
CA LEU A 182 1.76 14.74 -7.02
C LEU A 182 1.78 14.31 -8.50
N PRO A 183 2.93 14.38 -9.18
CA PRO A 183 3.08 13.81 -10.52
C PRO A 183 2.76 12.31 -10.54
N ALA A 184 2.18 11.84 -11.65
CA ALA A 184 1.83 10.42 -11.79
C ALA A 184 3.05 9.51 -11.67
N LEU A 185 4.20 9.95 -12.22
CA LEU A 185 5.46 9.21 -12.14
C LEU A 185 5.92 9.05 -10.69
N THR A 186 5.92 10.13 -9.90
CA THR A 186 6.28 10.10 -8.48
C THR A 186 5.41 9.11 -7.70
N ILE A 187 4.08 9.12 -7.91
CA ILE A 187 3.18 8.14 -7.27
C ILE A 187 3.56 6.69 -7.62
N THR A 188 3.95 6.44 -8.87
CA THR A 188 4.38 5.10 -9.30
C THR A 188 5.71 4.70 -8.67
N GLU A 189 6.69 5.61 -8.64
CA GLU A 189 8.02 5.38 -8.09
C GLU A 189 7.96 5.08 -6.59
N ILE A 190 7.27 5.91 -5.79
CA ILE A 190 7.14 5.70 -4.33
C ILE A 190 6.55 4.31 -4.05
N ARG A 191 5.59 3.86 -4.86
CA ARG A 191 4.98 2.54 -4.71
C ARG A 191 5.91 1.39 -5.12
N LEU A 192 6.85 1.63 -6.02
CA LEU A 192 7.81 0.65 -6.54
C LEU A 192 9.05 0.51 -5.66
N THR A 193 9.52 1.60 -5.02
CA THR A 193 10.76 1.63 -4.21
C THR A 193 10.86 0.51 -3.18
N ARG A 194 9.73 -0.03 -2.72
CA ARG A 194 9.75 -1.06 -1.66
C ARG A 194 9.47 -2.50 -2.12
N ASN A 195 9.47 -2.78 -3.43
CA ASN A 195 9.38 -4.13 -3.99
C ASN A 195 8.30 -5.05 -3.35
N TRP A 196 7.14 -4.46 -3.01
CA TRP A 196 5.97 -5.19 -2.48
C TRP A 196 5.33 -5.93 -3.64
N THR A 197 6.00 -6.97 -4.10
CA THR A 197 5.48 -7.94 -5.03
C THR A 197 4.43 -8.74 -4.26
N SER A 198 3.16 -8.36 -4.44
CA SER A 198 2.09 -9.34 -4.20
C SER A 198 2.39 -10.51 -5.12
N LYS A 199 2.67 -11.67 -4.52
CA LYS A 199 2.35 -12.94 -5.14
C LYS A 199 0.86 -12.96 -5.51
#